data_AF-A0A1E7M0Y4-F1
#
_entry.id   AF-A0A1E7M0Y4-F1
#
_cell.length_a   1.000
_cell.length_b   1.000
_cell.length_c   1.000
_cell.angle_alpha   90.00
_cell.angle_beta   90.00
_cell.angle_gamma   90.00
#
_symmetry.space_group_name_H-M   'P 1'
#
loop_
_entity.id
_entity.type
_entity.pdbx_description
1 polymer ?
#
loop_
_entity_poly.entity_id
_entity_poly.type
_entity_poly.pdbx_seq_one_letter_code
_entity_poly.pdbx_strand_id
1 'polypeptide(L)'
;MPNPSVPSTDQVAQATATLAQAKDYLRTQPPVSDVLPLLAGLLDEDTGVPILLGDVLRSAARLIAEQTSTETDEIRLIITGLREAAQEATDWHVLHWDVQRLRGYASKAAGPATAT
;
A
#
# COMPACT_ATOMS: atom_id res chain seq x y z
N MET A 1 -7.19 10.38 -23.86
CA MET A 1 -6.86 10.74 -22.47
C MET A 1 -5.50 11.43 -22.47
N PRO A 2 -5.30 12.52 -21.71
CA PRO A 2 -3.95 13.08 -21.53
C PRO A 2 -3.04 12.01 -20.90
N ASN A 3 -1.78 11.96 -21.33
CA ASN A 3 -0.80 11.04 -20.74
C ASN A 3 -0.58 11.42 -19.27
N PRO A 4 -0.50 10.44 -18.35
CA PRO A 4 -0.13 10.72 -16.98
C PRO A 4 1.28 11.32 -16.94
N SER A 5 1.45 12.39 -16.16
CA SER A 5 2.76 13.00 -15.94
C SER A 5 3.63 12.09 -15.08
N VAL A 6 4.91 11.99 -15.40
CA VAL A 6 5.89 11.31 -14.55
C VAL A 6 5.92 12.02 -13.19
N PRO A 7 5.77 11.30 -12.06
CA PRO A 7 5.89 11.91 -10.74
C PRO A 7 7.31 12.43 -10.54
N SER A 8 7.44 13.61 -9.91
CA SER A 8 8.76 14.15 -9.57
C SER A 8 9.42 13.33 -8.46
N THR A 9 10.75 13.37 -8.41
CA THR A 9 11.51 12.74 -7.32
C THR A 9 11.05 13.23 -5.95
N ASP A 10 10.70 14.51 -5.82
CA ASP A 10 10.20 15.09 -4.58
C ASP A 10 8.84 14.50 -4.17
N GLN A 11 7.96 14.22 -5.14
CA GLN A 11 6.66 13.57 -4.87
C GLN A 11 6.86 12.14 -4.36
N VAL A 12 7.79 11.39 -4.94
CA VAL A 12 8.15 10.04 -4.48
C VAL A 12 8.79 10.09 -3.08
N ALA A 13 9.70 11.04 -2.86
CA ALA A 13 10.33 11.25 -1.55
C ALA A 13 9.30 11.64 -0.49
N GLN A 14 8.34 12.50 -0.82
CA GLN A 14 7.28 12.91 0.09
C GLN A 14 6.36 11.72 0.45
N ALA A 15 6.00 10.87 -0.52
CA ALA A 15 5.19 9.69 -0.24
C ALA A 15 5.87 8.74 0.74
N THR A 16 7.16 8.46 0.53
CA THR A 16 7.95 7.60 1.43
C THR A 16 8.20 8.26 2.80
N ALA A 17 8.37 9.58 2.85
CA ALA A 17 8.46 10.34 4.10
C ALA A 17 7.15 10.28 4.90
N THR A 18 5.99 10.37 4.25
CA THR A 18 4.68 10.21 4.89
C THR A 18 4.50 8.80 5.48
N LEU A 19 4.93 7.75 4.78
CA LEU A 19 4.95 6.39 5.35
C LEU A 19 5.88 6.28 6.56
N ALA A 20 7.04 6.93 6.51
CA ALA A 20 7.96 6.97 7.66
C ALA A 20 7.32 7.68 8.87
N GLN A 21 6.62 8.80 8.64
CA GLN A 21 5.86 9.50 9.69
C GLN A 21 4.74 8.64 10.26
N ALA A 22 3.99 7.90 9.44
CA ALA A 22 2.96 6.98 9.90
C ALA A 22 3.56 5.89 10.82
N LYS A 23 4.68 5.28 10.41
CA LYS A 23 5.43 4.32 11.23
C LYS A 23 5.90 4.95 12.55
N ASP A 24 6.41 6.18 12.53
CA ASP A 24 6.88 6.86 13.74
C ASP A 24 5.73 7.26 14.66
N TYR A 25 4.57 7.64 14.10
CA TYR A 25 3.34 7.85 14.87
C TYR A 25 2.88 6.56 15.56
N LEU A 26 2.88 5.41 14.88
CA LEU A 26 2.52 4.14 15.51
C LEU A 26 3.45 3.78 16.70
N ARG A 27 4.71 4.22 16.68
CA ARG A 27 5.67 3.99 17.78
C ARG A 27 5.38 4.82 19.02
N THR A 28 4.59 5.89 18.90
CA THR A 28 4.14 6.65 20.08
C THR A 28 3.00 5.97 20.84
N GLN A 29 2.56 4.79 20.36
CA GLN A 29 1.47 3.99 20.93
C GLN A 29 0.15 4.79 21.06
N PRO A 30 -0.34 5.41 19.97
CA PRO A 30 -1.59 6.15 19.99
C PRO A 30 -2.80 5.24 20.24
N PRO A 31 -3.95 5.80 20.66
CA PRO A 31 -5.19 5.04 20.81
C PRO A 31 -5.57 4.32 19.52
N VAL A 32 -6.13 3.11 19.65
CA VAL A 32 -6.59 2.31 18.50
C VAL A 32 -7.62 3.06 17.65
N SER A 33 -8.44 3.93 18.25
CA SER A 33 -9.40 4.79 17.55
C SER A 33 -8.74 5.70 16.52
N ASP A 34 -7.50 6.12 16.77
CA ASP A 34 -6.76 7.06 15.93
C ASP A 34 -5.94 6.32 14.87
N VAL A 35 -5.53 5.09 15.19
CA VAL A 35 -4.78 4.20 14.29
C VAL A 35 -5.65 3.58 13.21
N LEU A 36 -6.86 3.14 13.55
CA LEU A 36 -7.70 2.38 12.62
C LEU A 36 -8.05 3.15 11.32
N PRO A 37 -8.38 4.46 11.35
CA PRO A 37 -8.56 5.24 10.12
C PRO A 37 -7.29 5.32 9.27
N LEU A 38 -6.11 5.48 9.90
CA LEU A 38 -4.82 5.51 9.21
C LEU A 38 -4.54 4.18 8.51
N LEU A 39 -4.71 3.06 9.21
CA LEU A 39 -4.53 1.73 8.63
C LEU A 39 -5.55 1.44 7.52
N ALA A 40 -6.80 1.88 7.67
CA ALA A 40 -7.82 1.70 6.65
C ALA A 40 -7.46 2.40 5.33
N GLY A 41 -6.85 3.60 5.39
CA GLY A 41 -6.37 4.28 4.20
C GLY A 41 -5.11 3.62 3.59
N LEU A 42 -4.16 3.20 4.43
CA LEU A 42 -2.93 2.54 3.94
C LEU A 42 -3.21 1.17 3.30
N LEU A 43 -4.25 0.49 3.76
CA LEU A 43 -4.66 -0.85 3.32
C LEU A 43 -5.98 -0.80 2.55
N ASP A 44 -6.32 0.33 1.93
CA ASP A 44 -7.52 0.44 1.11
C ASP A 44 -7.49 -0.58 -0.04
N GLU A 45 -8.66 -1.15 -0.37
CA GLU A 45 -8.77 -2.26 -1.32
C GLU A 45 -8.50 -1.86 -2.78
N ASP A 46 -8.60 -0.57 -3.09
CA ASP A 46 -8.41 -0.04 -4.45
C ASP A 46 -7.19 0.90 -4.52
N THR A 47 -6.95 1.66 -3.45
CA THR A 47 -5.98 2.75 -3.43
C THR A 47 -4.89 2.58 -2.36
N GLY A 48 -4.89 1.45 -1.66
CA GLY A 48 -3.92 1.15 -0.62
C GLY A 48 -2.52 0.88 -1.18
N VAL A 49 -1.53 0.95 -0.28
CA VAL A 49 -0.13 0.64 -0.59
C VAL A 49 0.04 -0.76 -1.21
N PRO A 50 -0.61 -1.83 -0.70
CA PRO A 50 -0.52 -3.18 -1.28
C PRO A 50 -0.84 -3.22 -2.78
N ILE A 51 -1.94 -2.58 -3.18
CA ILE A 51 -2.45 -2.58 -4.56
C ILE A 51 -1.60 -1.71 -5.45
N LEU A 52 -1.38 -0.45 -5.06
CA LEU A 52 -0.63 0.51 -5.86
C LEU A 52 0.83 0.08 -6.06
N LEU A 53 1.49 -0.45 -5.02
CA LEU A 53 2.85 -0.94 -5.14
C LEU A 53 2.91 -2.15 -6.08
N GLY A 54 1.98 -3.10 -5.93
CA GLY A 54 1.88 -4.25 -6.82
C GLY A 54 1.71 -3.85 -8.29
N ASP A 55 0.84 -2.89 -8.57
CA ASP A 55 0.60 -2.40 -9.93
C ASP A 55 1.80 -1.67 -10.51
N VAL A 56 2.51 -0.87 -9.71
CA VAL A 56 3.76 -0.23 -10.13
C VAL A 56 4.82 -1.27 -10.49
N LEU A 57 5.02 -2.29 -9.65
CA LEU A 57 6.01 -3.35 -9.89
C LEU A 57 5.65 -4.19 -11.12
N ARG A 58 4.38 -4.56 -11.29
CA ARG A 58 3.89 -5.29 -12.47
C ARG A 58 4.06 -4.48 -13.74
N SER A 59 3.77 -3.18 -13.69
CA SER A 59 3.95 -2.26 -14.82
C SER A 59 5.44 -2.08 -15.16
N ALA A 60 6.31 -1.97 -14.16
CA ALA A 60 7.76 -1.90 -14.36
C ALA A 60 8.31 -3.19 -15.00
N ALA A 61 7.90 -4.37 -14.51
CA ALA A 61 8.28 -5.66 -15.07
C ALA A 61 7.87 -5.78 -16.55
N ARG A 62 6.65 -5.34 -16.89
CA ARG A 62 6.15 -5.30 -18.25
C ARG A 62 6.95 -4.34 -19.13
N LEU A 63 7.19 -3.13 -18.65
CA LEU A 63 7.95 -2.10 -19.38
C LEU A 63 9.36 -2.57 -19.71
N ILE A 64 10.06 -3.18 -18.75
CA ILE A 64 11.41 -3.71 -18.94
C ILE A 64 11.39 -4.83 -19.98
N ALA A 65 10.46 -5.79 -19.87
CA ALA A 65 10.31 -6.87 -20.84
C ALA A 65 10.05 -6.38 -22.27
N GLU A 66 9.25 -5.32 -22.43
CA GLU A 66 8.93 -4.74 -23.74
C GLU A 66 10.11 -3.95 -24.36
N GLN A 67 10.95 -3.32 -23.53
CA GLN A 67 12.04 -2.45 -24.00
C GLN A 67 13.40 -3.14 -24.12
N THR A 68 13.57 -4.35 -23.56
CA THR A 68 14.83 -5.09 -23.64
C THR A 68 14.75 -6.18 -24.71
N SER A 69 15.21 -5.85 -25.92
CA SER A 69 15.18 -6.76 -27.09
C SER A 69 16.21 -7.90 -27.06
N THR A 70 17.23 -7.79 -26.20
CA THR A 70 18.21 -8.84 -25.89
C THR A 70 18.10 -9.22 -24.41
N GLU A 71 17.06 -9.96 -24.06
CA GLU A 71 16.88 -10.51 -22.71
C GLU A 71 18.02 -11.47 -22.36
N THR A 72 18.98 -11.00 -21.56
CA THR A 72 19.92 -11.85 -20.84
C THR A 72 19.18 -12.62 -19.73
N ASP A 73 19.76 -13.71 -19.25
CA ASP A 73 19.19 -14.45 -18.10
C ASP A 73 19.02 -13.54 -16.87
N GLU A 74 19.92 -12.57 -16.68
CA GLU A 74 19.84 -11.59 -15.59
C GLU A 74 18.63 -10.66 -15.72
N ILE A 75 18.33 -10.16 -16.92
CA ILE A 75 17.12 -9.34 -17.16
C ILE A 75 15.86 -10.17 -16.88
N ARG A 76 15.82 -11.43 -17.32
CA ARG A 76 14.70 -12.35 -17.04
C ARG A 76 14.50 -12.58 -15.53
N LEU A 77 15.59 -12.72 -14.79
CA LEU A 77 15.55 -12.89 -13.34
C LEU A 77 14.98 -11.64 -12.65
N ILE A 78 15.41 -10.44 -13.06
CA ILE A 78 14.90 -9.18 -12.53
C ILE A 78 13.40 -9.01 -12.82
N ILE A 79 12.97 -9.27 -14.06
CA ILE A 79 11.55 -9.21 -14.44
C ILE A 79 10.72 -10.18 -13.58
N THR A 80 11.23 -11.38 -13.35
CA THR A 80 10.57 -12.39 -12.51
C THR A 80 10.45 -11.91 -11.07
N GLY A 81 11.55 -11.42 -10.48
CA GLY A 81 11.53 -10.88 -9.11
C GLY A 81 10.56 -9.70 -8.93
N LEU A 82 10.44 -8.82 -9.93
CA LEU A 82 9.44 -7.73 -9.89
C LEU A 82 8.00 -8.26 -9.91
N ARG A 83 7.72 -9.31 -10.70
CA ARG A 83 6.38 -9.93 -10.77
C ARG A 83 6.03 -10.67 -9.48
N GLU A 84 6.99 -11.37 -8.89
CA GLU A 84 6.83 -12.06 -7.61
C GLU A 84 6.57 -11.06 -6.49
N ALA A 85 7.41 -10.02 -6.37
CA ALA A 85 7.21 -8.96 -5.40
C ALA A 85 5.87 -8.22 -5.59
N ALA A 86 5.43 -8.04 -6.84
CA ALA A 86 4.11 -7.48 -7.12
C ALA A 86 2.97 -8.36 -6.57
N GLN A 87 3.09 -9.68 -6.73
CA GLN A 87 2.11 -10.63 -6.21
C GLN A 87 2.09 -10.62 -4.67
N GLU A 88 3.26 -10.74 -4.05
CA GLU A 88 3.42 -10.71 -2.59
C GLU A 88 2.85 -9.43 -1.98
N ALA A 89 3.11 -8.28 -2.62
CA ALA A 89 2.55 -7.01 -2.17
C ALA A 89 1.01 -7.01 -2.26
N THR A 90 0.43 -7.48 -3.38
CA THR A 90 -1.03 -7.54 -3.51
C THR A 90 -1.68 -8.55 -2.58
N ASP A 91 -1.01 -9.62 -2.20
CA ASP A 91 -1.55 -10.62 -1.25
C ASP A 91 -1.86 -10.00 0.12
N TRP A 92 -1.18 -8.91 0.48
CA TRP A 92 -1.48 -8.15 1.70
C TRP A 92 -2.83 -7.42 1.67
N HIS A 93 -3.53 -7.35 0.51
CA HIS A 93 -4.84 -6.69 0.42
C HIS A 93 -5.86 -7.29 1.39
N VAL A 94 -5.71 -8.57 1.78
CA VAL A 94 -6.60 -9.23 2.74
C VAL A 94 -6.70 -8.48 4.07
N LEU A 95 -5.62 -7.77 4.45
CA LEU A 95 -5.57 -6.96 5.67
C LEU A 95 -6.58 -5.80 5.66
N HIS A 96 -7.03 -5.35 4.49
CA HIS A 96 -8.14 -4.40 4.37
C HIS A 96 -9.34 -4.88 5.19
N TRP A 97 -9.78 -6.11 4.94
CA TRP A 97 -10.98 -6.68 5.54
C TRP A 97 -10.83 -6.87 7.04
N ASP A 98 -9.64 -7.24 7.49
CA ASP A 98 -9.36 -7.39 8.92
C ASP A 98 -9.40 -6.03 9.64
N VAL A 99 -8.85 -4.96 9.04
CA VAL A 99 -8.94 -3.61 9.61
C VAL A 99 -10.37 -3.09 9.63
N GLN A 100 -11.16 -3.32 8.58
CA GLN A 100 -12.57 -2.94 8.58
C GLN A 100 -13.36 -3.70 9.65
N ARG A 101 -13.07 -4.99 9.85
CA ARG A 101 -13.68 -5.78 10.92
C ARG A 101 -13.33 -5.23 12.31
N LEU A 102 -12.07 -4.86 12.53
CA LEU A 102 -11.62 -4.21 13.78
C LEU A 102 -12.34 -2.88 14.02
N ARG A 103 -12.53 -2.06 12.99
CA ARG A 103 -13.34 -0.81 13.09
C ARG A 103 -14.77 -1.08 13.52
N GLY A 104 -15.39 -2.14 12.98
CA GLY A 104 -16.73 -2.57 13.39
C GLY A 104 -16.83 -2.98 14.86
N TYR A 105 -15.79 -3.60 15.42
CA TYR A 105 -15.76 -3.92 16.85
C TYR A 105 -15.54 -2.70 17.73
N ALA A 106 -14.63 -1.80 17.33
CA ALA A 106 -14.34 -0.58 18.08
C ALA A 106 -15.57 0.35 18.17
N SER A 107 -16.33 0.49 17.09
CA SER A 107 -17.57 1.28 17.08
C SER A 107 -18.67 0.64 17.95
N LYS A 108 -18.77 -0.69 17.94
CA LYS A 108 -19.74 -1.42 18.78
C LYS A 108 -19.41 -1.34 20.28
N ALA A 109 -18.13 -1.33 20.65
CA ALA A 109 -17.69 -1.16 22.03
C ALA A 109 -18.00 0.24 22.59
N ALA A 110 -18.18 1.24 21.72
CA ALA A 110 -18.54 2.62 22.09
C ALA A 110 -20.06 2.87 22.23
N GLY A 111 -20.89 1.81 22.32
CA GLY A 111 -22.35 1.91 22.58
C GLY A 111 -22.69 2.64 23.90
N PRO A 112 -23.91 3.22 24.02
CA PRO A 112 -24.15 4.51 24.64
C PRO A 112 -23.73 4.55 26.11
N ALA A 113 -22.93 5.56 26.47
CA ALA A 113 -22.80 5.97 27.86
C ALA A 113 -24.21 6.25 28.39
N THR A 114 -24.67 5.40 29.30
CA THR A 114 -25.95 5.53 29.98
C THR A 114 -26.01 6.89 30.66
N ALA A 115 -26.77 7.81 30.08
CA ALA A 115 -27.22 9.00 30.79
C ALA A 115 -28.08 8.52 31.97
N THR A 116 -27.60 8.75 33.18
CA THR A 116 -28.35 8.61 34.43
C THR A 116 -28.21 9.90 35.21
#